data_AF-A0A439KKH4-F1
#
_entry.id   AF-A0A439KKH4-F1
#
_cell.length_a   1.000
_cell.length_b   1.000
_cell.length_c   1.000
_cell.angle_alpha   90.00
_cell.angle_beta   90.00
_cell.angle_gamma   90.00
#
_symmetry.space_group_name_H-M   'P 1'
#
loop_
_entity.id
_entity.type
_entity.pdbx_description
1 polymer ?
#
loop_
_entity_poly.entity_id
_entity_poly.type
_entity_poly.pdbx_seq_one_letter_code
_entity_poly.pdbx_strand_id
1 'polypeptide(L)'
;MPKRSAETVATSPEAVASHLAASHYLADESLATAVFLAIRLGKPLLLEGAPGVGKTEAAKATAELLGRDLVRLQCYEGIDAAHALYEWNYQRQLLAIRHAGEHEVDIYDDRFL
;
A
#
# COMPACT_ATOMS: atom_id res chain seq x y z
N MET A 1 6.97 -2.11 -13.90
CA MET A 1 8.18 -2.87 -13.53
C MET A 1 7.75 -4.24 -12.97
N PRO A 2 8.50 -5.33 -13.17
CA PRO A 2 8.13 -6.62 -12.60
C PRO A 2 8.20 -6.56 -11.06
N LYS A 3 7.13 -7.02 -10.38
CA LYS A 3 7.08 -7.11 -8.91
C LYS A 3 8.20 -8.03 -8.43
N ARG A 4 9.07 -7.56 -7.54
CA ARG A 4 10.12 -8.41 -6.96
C ARG A 4 9.53 -9.27 -5.84
N SER A 5 10.00 -10.52 -5.72
CA SER A 5 9.64 -11.36 -4.57
C SER A 5 10.21 -10.74 -3.30
N ALA A 6 9.36 -10.59 -2.28
CA ALA A 6 9.74 -10.01 -0.98
C ALA A 6 10.94 -10.71 -0.34
N GLU A 7 11.03 -12.04 -0.51
CA GLU A 7 12.12 -12.86 0.01
C GLU A 7 13.47 -12.60 -0.68
N THR A 8 13.44 -12.25 -1.96
CA THR A 8 14.66 -11.98 -2.74
C THR A 8 15.24 -10.61 -2.44
N VAL A 9 14.39 -9.64 -2.05
CA VAL A 9 14.82 -8.26 -1.79
C VAL A 9 15.28 -8.05 -0.34
N ALA A 10 14.65 -8.74 0.61
CA ALA A 10 15.00 -8.69 2.02
C ALA A 10 15.81 -9.93 2.42
N THR A 11 17.06 -10.03 1.95
CA THR A 11 17.97 -11.12 2.35
C THR A 11 18.66 -10.85 3.69
N SER A 12 19.02 -9.60 3.96
CA SER A 12 19.57 -9.10 5.24
C SER A 12 19.26 -7.61 5.42
N PRO A 13 19.42 -7.04 6.63
CA PRO A 13 19.31 -5.60 6.85
C PRO A 13 20.25 -4.77 5.95
N GLU A 14 21.49 -5.21 5.75
CA GLU A 14 22.49 -4.52 4.91
C GLU A 14 22.09 -4.53 3.43
N ALA A 15 21.48 -5.64 2.97
CA ALA A 15 20.94 -5.72 1.62
C ALA A 15 19.78 -4.73 1.43
N VAL A 16 18.89 -4.60 2.42
CA VAL A 16 17.80 -3.61 2.39
C VAL A 16 18.36 -2.19 2.38
N ALA A 17 19.33 -1.87 3.24
CA ALA A 17 20.00 -0.56 3.23
C ALA A 17 20.61 -0.24 1.87
N SER A 18 21.31 -1.21 1.26
CA SER A 18 21.93 -1.06 -0.06
C SER A 18 20.90 -0.81 -1.16
N HIS A 19 19.77 -1.54 -1.13
CA HIS A 19 18.68 -1.33 -2.07
C HIS A 19 18.00 0.03 -1.90
N LEU A 20 17.76 0.47 -0.65
CA LEU A 20 17.20 1.80 -0.37
C LEU A 20 18.13 2.92 -0.85
N ALA A 21 19.45 2.76 -0.65
CA ALA A 21 20.45 3.71 -1.16
C ALA A 21 20.43 3.80 -2.69
N ALA A 22 20.19 2.69 -3.39
CA ALA A 22 20.01 2.67 -4.85
C ALA A 22 18.75 3.43 -5.30
N SER A 23 17.73 3.54 -4.45
CA SER A 23 16.54 4.41 -4.61
C SER A 23 16.73 5.80 -3.98
N HIS A 24 17.98 6.26 -3.83
CA HIS A 24 18.33 7.57 -3.28
C HIS A 24 17.85 7.82 -1.84
N TYR A 25 17.64 6.76 -1.05
CA TYR A 25 17.24 6.86 0.35
C TYR A 25 18.31 6.25 1.28
N LEU A 26 18.94 7.07 2.10
CA LEU A 26 19.95 6.63 3.07
C LEU A 26 19.27 6.22 4.37
N ALA A 27 19.11 4.91 4.57
CA ALA A 27 18.62 4.34 5.83
C ALA A 27 19.79 4.11 6.80
N ASP A 28 19.55 4.37 8.08
CA ASP A 28 20.42 3.88 9.14
C ASP A 28 20.17 2.39 9.40
N GLU A 29 21.01 1.79 10.25
CA GLU A 29 20.90 0.39 10.61
C GLU A 29 19.54 0.05 11.25
N SER A 30 18.99 0.97 12.05
CA SER A 30 17.73 0.77 12.76
C SER A 30 16.55 0.65 11.79
N LEU A 31 16.44 1.58 10.83
CA LEU A 31 15.40 1.58 9.81
C LEU A 31 15.57 0.43 8.82
N ALA A 32 16.80 0.13 8.40
CA ALA A 32 17.06 -0.98 7.50
C ALA A 32 16.63 -2.32 8.12
N THR A 33 16.91 -2.51 9.42
CA THR A 33 16.49 -3.69 10.18
C THR A 33 14.98 -3.75 10.32
N ALA A 34 14.33 -2.62 10.64
CA ALA A 34 12.87 -2.55 10.78
C ALA A 34 12.14 -2.89 9.46
N VAL A 35 12.61 -2.34 8.33
CA VAL A 35 12.06 -2.63 6.99
C VAL A 35 12.31 -4.10 6.61
N PHE A 36 13.52 -4.62 6.86
CA PHE A 36 13.83 -6.04 6.65
C PHE A 36 12.85 -6.94 7.40
N LEU A 37 12.65 -6.72 8.70
CA LEU A 37 11.74 -7.52 9.52
C LEU A 37 10.29 -7.39 9.06
N ALA A 38 9.83 -6.17 8.74
CA ALA A 38 8.48 -5.94 8.24
C ALA A 38 8.19 -6.75 6.96
N ILE A 39 9.14 -6.75 6.01
CA ILE A 39 9.04 -7.52 4.77
C ILE A 39 9.06 -9.03 5.05
N ARG A 40 9.98 -9.52 5.90
CA ARG A 40 10.13 -10.95 6.18
C ARG A 40 8.99 -11.54 6.99
N LEU A 41 8.42 -10.77 7.91
CA LEU A 41 7.33 -11.21 8.77
C LEU A 41 5.94 -10.94 8.14
N GLY A 42 5.88 -10.19 7.03
CA GLY A 42 4.62 -9.73 6.45
C GLY A 42 3.82 -8.88 7.44
N LYS A 43 4.50 -8.04 8.23
CA LYS A 43 3.88 -7.19 9.26
C LYS A 43 3.90 -5.72 8.85
N PRO A 44 2.85 -4.95 9.18
CA PRO A 44 2.84 -3.50 8.97
C PRO A 44 3.98 -2.80 9.71
N LEU A 45 4.49 -1.71 9.14
CA LEU A 45 5.52 -0.86 9.74
C LEU A 45 4.97 0.55 9.95
N LEU A 46 5.04 1.04 11.18
CA LEU A 46 4.74 2.44 11.54
C LEU A 46 6.06 3.19 11.70
N LEU A 47 6.20 4.33 11.01
CA LEU A 47 7.39 5.18 11.09
C LEU A 47 7.08 6.44 11.91
N GLU A 48 7.76 6.59 13.05
CA GLU A 48 7.64 7.75 13.93
C GLU A 48 8.88 8.66 13.82
N GLY A 49 8.70 9.96 14.07
CA GLY A 49 9.82 10.92 14.12
C GLY A 49 9.39 12.35 13.84
N ALA A 50 10.32 13.29 13.95
CA ALA A 50 10.07 14.71 13.71
C ALA A 50 9.60 15.00 12.26
N PRO A 51 8.86 16.09 12.01
CA PRO A 51 8.55 16.52 10.64
C PRO A 51 9.82 16.69 9.80
N GLY A 52 9.79 16.28 8.53
CA GLY A 52 10.91 16.47 7.60
C GLY A 52 12.04 15.42 7.65
N VAL A 53 12.00 14.42 8.54
CA VAL A 53 13.05 13.37 8.63
C VAL A 53 12.97 12.27 7.54
N GLY A 54 12.26 12.53 6.43
CA GLY A 54 12.23 11.60 5.29
C GLY A 54 11.28 10.41 5.42
N LYS A 55 10.32 10.39 6.36
CA LYS A 55 9.31 9.30 6.49
C LYS A 55 8.56 9.00 5.19
N THR A 56 8.13 10.06 4.49
CA THR A 56 7.42 9.93 3.21
C THR A 56 8.32 9.35 2.12
N GLU A 57 9.59 9.76 2.09
CA GLU A 57 10.56 9.23 1.13
C GLU A 57 10.93 7.78 1.43
N ALA A 58 10.96 7.38 2.71
CA ALA A 58 11.16 5.99 3.11
C ALA A 58 10.07 5.08 2.52
N ALA A 59 8.81 5.52 2.54
CA ALA A 59 7.70 4.77 1.94
C ALA A 59 7.84 4.66 0.41
N LYS A 60 8.25 5.72 -0.27
CA LYS A 60 8.51 5.71 -1.72
C LYS A 60 9.65 4.78 -2.10
N ALA A 61 10.80 4.90 -1.43
CA ALA A 61 11.96 4.04 -1.66
C ALA A 61 11.63 2.58 -1.38
N THR A 62 10.83 2.28 -0.35
CA THR A 62 10.38 0.91 -0.05
C THR A 62 9.47 0.36 -1.15
N ALA A 63 8.56 1.17 -1.71
CA ALA A 63 7.70 0.76 -2.82
C ALA A 63 8.50 0.47 -4.10
N GLU A 64 9.48 1.32 -4.43
CA GLU A 64 10.42 1.11 -5.54
C GLU A 64 11.24 -0.17 -5.35
N LEU A 65 11.80 -0.36 -4.15
CA LEU A 65 12.55 -1.55 -3.75
C LEU A 65 11.75 -2.84 -3.97
N LEU A 66 10.45 -2.82 -3.66
CA LEU A 66 9.54 -3.95 -3.87
C LEU A 66 9.00 -4.05 -5.31
N GLY A 67 9.21 -3.02 -6.13
CA GLY A 67 8.60 -2.90 -7.46
C GLY A 67 7.08 -2.87 -7.40
N ARG A 68 6.51 -2.14 -6.44
CA ARG A 68 5.07 -2.04 -6.19
C ARG A 68 4.59 -0.61 -6.33
N ASP A 69 3.31 -0.46 -6.66
CA ASP A 69 2.65 0.84 -6.68
C ASP A 69 2.50 1.37 -5.24
N LEU A 70 2.81 2.66 -5.05
CA LEU A 70 2.61 3.34 -3.78
C LEU A 70 1.23 4.00 -3.76
N VAL A 71 0.32 3.47 -2.96
CA VAL A 71 -0.97 4.12 -2.68
C VAL A 71 -0.80 5.08 -1.52
N ARG A 72 -1.07 6.36 -1.75
CA ARG A 72 -0.98 7.41 -0.74
C ARG A 72 -2.38 7.77 -0.22
N LEU A 73 -2.70 7.34 0.99
CA LEU A 73 -3.88 7.77 1.72
C LEU A 73 -3.49 8.86 2.72
N GLN A 74 -4.12 10.04 2.63
CA GLN A 74 -3.89 11.13 3.57
C GLN A 74 -4.90 11.03 4.70
N CYS A 75 -4.44 10.75 5.92
CA CYS A 75 -5.29 10.73 7.10
C CYS A 75 -5.41 12.15 7.68
N TYR A 76 -6.65 12.58 7.93
CA TYR A 76 -6.98 13.86 8.56
C TYR A 76 -8.21 13.69 9.45
N GLU A 77 -8.47 14.64 10.33
CA GLU A 77 -9.65 14.57 11.20
C GLU A 77 -10.95 14.57 10.40
N GLY A 78 -11.83 13.59 10.66
CA GLY A 78 -13.08 13.43 9.93
C GLY A 78 -12.98 12.59 8.65
N ILE A 79 -11.81 12.02 8.30
CA ILE A 79 -11.77 10.93 7.31
C ILE A 79 -12.50 9.70 7.86
N ASP A 80 -13.37 9.10 7.08
CA ASP A 80 -14.06 7.85 7.40
C ASP A 80 -13.74 6.75 6.37
N ALA A 81 -14.29 5.55 6.59
CA ALA A 81 -14.07 4.42 5.70
C ALA A 81 -14.64 4.65 4.29
N ALA A 82 -15.74 5.40 4.13
CA ALA A 82 -16.34 5.65 2.82
C ALA A 82 -15.47 6.59 1.98
N HIS A 83 -14.81 7.57 2.60
CA HIS A 83 -13.87 8.46 1.94
C HIS A 83 -12.49 7.82 1.72
N ALA A 84 -12.05 6.93 2.62
CA ALA A 84 -10.76 6.25 2.52
C ALA A 84 -10.77 5.04 1.57
N LEU A 85 -11.92 4.38 1.45
CA LEU A 85 -12.16 3.26 0.56
C LEU A 85 -13.02 3.71 -0.63
N TYR A 86 -13.52 2.74 -1.38
CA TYR A 86 -14.51 2.97 -2.43
C TYR A 86 -15.92 2.97 -1.85
N GLU A 87 -16.83 3.70 -2.49
CA GLU A 87 -18.27 3.61 -2.25
C GLU A 87 -18.93 2.94 -3.45
N TRP A 88 -19.84 2.00 -3.19
CA TRP A 88 -20.60 1.37 -4.25
C TRP A 88 -21.62 2.34 -4.86
N ASN A 89 -21.79 2.29 -6.17
CA ASN A 89 -22.85 2.99 -6.88
C ASN A 89 -24.20 2.27 -6.70
N TYR A 90 -24.84 2.53 -5.56
CA TYR A 90 -26.13 1.94 -5.20
C TYR A 90 -27.23 2.21 -6.24
N GLN A 91 -27.21 3.37 -6.90
CA GLN A 91 -28.18 3.70 -7.94
C GLN A 91 -28.08 2.75 -9.13
N ARG A 92 -26.86 2.43 -9.59
CA ARG A 92 -26.62 1.48 -10.67
C ARG A 92 -26.91 0.04 -10.24
N GLN A 93 -26.61 -0.33 -9.00
CA GLN A 93 -26.99 -1.65 -8.45
C GLN A 93 -28.51 -1.84 -8.45
N LEU A 94 -29.27 -0.85 -7.95
CA LEU A 94 -30.74 -0.90 -7.92
C LEU A 94 -31.34 -0.96 -9.33
N LEU A 95 -30.76 -0.24 -10.30
CA LEU A 95 -31.17 -0.33 -11.70
C LEU A 95 -30.91 -1.72 -12.27
N ALA A 96 -29.74 -2.30 -11.99
CA ALA A 96 -29.37 -3.64 -12.45
C ALA A 96 -30.29 -4.72 -11.87
N ILE A 97 -30.62 -4.65 -10.58
CA ILE A 97 -31.59 -5.56 -9.94
C ILE A 97 -32.96 -5.46 -10.63
N ARG A 98 -33.45 -4.23 -10.87
CA ARG A 98 -34.75 -4.01 -11.53
C ARG A 98 -34.76 -4.57 -12.96
N HIS A 99 -33.63 -4.46 -13.68
CA HIS A 99 -33.50 -4.96 -15.04
C HIS A 99 -33.37 -6.49 -15.13
N ALA A 100 -32.84 -7.13 -14.08
CA ALA A 100 -32.62 -8.57 -14.04
C ALA A 100 -33.91 -9.39 -13.87
N GLY A 101 -34.94 -8.82 -13.22
CA GLY A 101 -36.19 -9.51 -12.93
C GLY A 101 -35.94 -10.69 -11.97
N GLU A 102 -36.21 -11.92 -12.44
CA GLU A 102 -35.97 -13.16 -11.67
C GLU A 102 -34.55 -13.72 -11.85
N HIS A 103 -33.73 -13.14 -12.73
CA HIS A 103 -32.36 -13.60 -12.95
C HIS A 103 -31.43 -13.09 -11.85
N GLU A 104 -30.48 -13.94 -11.46
CA GLU A 104 -29.43 -13.56 -10.52
C GLU A 104 -28.47 -12.53 -11.15
N VAL A 105 -28.15 -11.48 -10.41
CA VAL A 105 -27.17 -10.46 -10.79
C VAL A 105 -26.20 -10.29 -9.63
N ASP A 106 -24.91 -10.43 -9.94
CA ASP A 106 -23.85 -10.02 -9.01
C ASP A 106 -23.80 -8.48 -8.97
N ILE A 107 -24.19 -7.93 -7.82
CA ILE A 107 -24.21 -6.49 -7.53
C ILE A 107 -22.89 -6.01 -6.91
N TYR A 108 -21.98 -6.92 -6.57
CA TYR A 108 -20.67 -6.62 -5.97
C TYR A 108 -19.53 -6.67 -7.00
N ASP A 109 -19.87 -6.64 -8.29
CA ASP A 109 -18.93 -6.55 -9.40
C ASP A 109 -18.31 -5.14 -9.51
N ASP A 110 -17.03 -5.07 -9.88
CA ASP A 110 -16.25 -3.82 -10.03
C ASP A 110 -16.93 -2.77 -10.93
N ARG A 111 -17.85 -3.16 -11.83
CA ARG A 111 -18.65 -2.20 -12.63
C ARG A 111 -19.55 -1.29 -11.80
N PHE A 112 -19.80 -1.63 -10.54
CA PHE A 112 -20.59 -0.87 -9.57
C PHE A 112 -19.74 -0.12 -8.54
N LEU A 113 -18.41 -0.24 -8.59
CA LEU A 113 -17.51 0.67 -7.88
C LEU A 113 -17.55 2.09 -8.47
#